data_AF-A0A3D4VAF6-F1
#
_entry.id   AF-A0A3D4VAF6-F1
#
_cell.length_a   1.000
_cell.length_b   1.000
_cell.length_c   1.000
_cell.angle_alpha   90.00
_cell.angle_beta   90.00
_cell.angle_gamma   90.00
#
_symmetry.space_group_name_H-M   'P 1'
#
loop_
_entity.id
_entity.type
_entity.pdbx_description
1 polymer ?
#
loop_
_entity_poly.entity_id
_entity_poly.type
_entity_poly.pdbx_seq_one_letter_code
_entity_poly.pdbx_strand_id
1 'polypeptide(L)'
;MLEYLLALALPFAVPASALVTCQPLPGIDAVLQTKQLNYLLVGEYHGTVEMPQVAADALCAAANKDRPVVLGVEFTPDNQATLDAYLVSDGGSVARAALLTGPAWQVAEGRTTVAVLEMIDMARQLKRAGKRVSIVAFDRVPAPAVSREREAALAQALMDARARVPGGLVVALTGAGHAGKTPWSSQNPPFPATGQLLTDGETIALTFARPGGQYWGCSAPNGDRSAGCTAYDMPAREPVPARGIVLDRTLRDGFEGVFSAGKPYTASRPARTIPETSAR
;
A
#
# COMPACT_ATOMS: atom_id res chain seq x y z
N MET A 1 66.39 16.52 -14.61
CA MET A 1 65.21 16.94 -13.82
C MET A 1 64.02 16.17 -14.37
N LEU A 2 63.59 15.13 -13.67
CA LEU A 2 62.43 14.31 -14.04
C LEU A 2 61.46 14.41 -12.87
N GLU A 3 60.43 15.24 -13.00
CA GLU A 3 59.43 15.45 -11.96
C GLU A 3 58.37 14.33 -12.02
N TYR A 4 58.29 13.55 -10.94
CA TYR A 4 57.23 12.56 -10.74
C TYR A 4 56.00 13.25 -10.15
N LEU A 5 54.92 13.36 -10.92
CA LEU A 5 53.61 13.74 -10.43
C LEU A 5 52.94 12.52 -9.75
N LEU A 6 52.94 12.51 -8.43
CA LEU A 6 52.12 11.59 -7.63
C LEU A 6 50.66 12.05 -7.68
N ALA A 7 49.81 11.34 -8.42
CA ALA A 7 48.37 11.52 -8.36
C ALA A 7 47.82 10.88 -7.07
N LEU A 8 47.47 11.70 -6.08
CA LEU A 8 46.73 11.24 -4.90
C LEU A 8 45.29 10.89 -5.32
N ALA A 9 44.99 9.60 -5.40
CA ALA A 9 43.62 9.11 -5.50
C ALA A 9 42.91 9.30 -4.16
N LEU A 10 42.04 10.30 -4.07
CA LEU A 10 41.13 10.47 -2.93
C LEU A 10 40.12 9.31 -2.93
N PRO A 11 40.01 8.54 -1.83
CA PRO A 11 39.02 7.47 -1.74
C PRO A 11 37.61 8.08 -1.75
N PHE A 12 36.79 7.67 -2.71
CA PHE A 12 35.35 7.94 -2.68
C PHE A 12 34.76 7.24 -1.46
N ALA A 13 34.38 8.03 -0.44
CA ALA A 13 33.62 7.52 0.68
C ALA A 13 32.24 7.07 0.18
N VAL A 14 32.03 5.75 0.11
CA VAL A 14 30.70 5.20 -0.12
C VAL A 14 29.87 5.52 1.13
N PRO A 15 28.78 6.30 1.02
CA PRO A 15 27.94 6.57 2.18
C PRO A 15 27.42 5.24 2.73
N ALA A 16 27.58 5.04 4.05
CA ALA A 16 27.04 3.86 4.73
C ALA A 16 25.54 3.80 4.46
N SER A 17 25.08 2.69 3.86
CA SER A 17 23.64 2.45 3.68
C SER A 17 22.97 2.51 5.05
N ALA A 18 22.10 3.50 5.24
CA ALA A 18 21.24 3.53 6.41
C ALA A 18 20.43 2.23 6.42
N LEU A 19 20.54 1.44 7.48
CA LEU A 19 19.74 0.24 7.66
C LEU A 19 18.28 0.68 7.81
N VAL A 20 17.44 0.30 6.86
CA VAL A 20 15.99 0.44 6.99
C VAL A 20 15.51 -0.68 7.90
N THR A 21 15.14 -0.33 9.13
CA THR A 21 14.61 -1.29 10.10
C THR A 21 13.13 -1.56 9.80
N CYS A 22 12.83 -2.75 9.27
CA CYS A 22 11.45 -3.20 9.13
C CYS A 22 10.85 -3.49 10.51
N GLN A 23 9.57 -3.17 10.70
CA GLN A 23 8.86 -3.72 11.85
C GLN A 23 8.59 -5.21 11.63
N PRO A 24 8.76 -6.07 12.65
CA PRO A 24 8.43 -7.48 12.52
C PRO A 24 6.96 -7.68 12.15
N LEU A 25 6.74 -8.57 11.18
CA LEU A 25 5.43 -9.03 10.75
C LEU A 25 5.40 -10.56 10.82
N PRO A 26 5.10 -11.16 11.99
CA PRO A 26 5.04 -12.61 12.14
C PRO A 26 4.17 -13.25 11.05
N GLY A 27 4.61 -14.39 10.50
CA GLY A 27 3.91 -15.07 9.41
C GLY A 27 4.23 -14.57 7.99
N ILE A 28 4.90 -13.42 7.82
CA ILE A 28 5.27 -12.92 6.48
C ILE A 28 6.19 -13.87 5.71
N ASP A 29 7.05 -14.63 6.40
CA ASP A 29 7.93 -15.60 5.74
C ASP A 29 7.14 -16.70 5.02
N ALA A 30 6.04 -17.17 5.61
CA ALA A 30 5.17 -18.17 4.96
C ALA A 30 4.52 -17.61 3.70
N VAL A 31 4.11 -16.34 3.71
CA VAL A 31 3.63 -15.63 2.51
C VAL A 31 4.73 -15.61 1.46
N LEU A 32 5.91 -15.09 1.79
CA LEU A 32 7.00 -14.89 0.85
C LEU A 32 7.63 -16.19 0.31
N GLN A 33 7.47 -17.31 1.02
CA GLN A 33 7.88 -18.64 0.56
C GLN A 33 6.88 -19.29 -0.40
N THR A 34 5.70 -18.69 -0.62
CA THR A 34 4.73 -19.19 -1.59
C THR A 34 5.34 -19.19 -2.99
N LYS A 35 5.36 -20.39 -3.60
CA LYS A 35 5.95 -20.61 -4.92
C LYS A 35 5.24 -19.73 -5.94
N GLN A 36 6.02 -19.05 -6.80
CA GLN A 36 5.52 -18.18 -7.87
C GLN A 36 4.67 -16.98 -7.40
N LEU A 37 4.71 -16.60 -6.12
CA LEU A 37 3.99 -15.42 -5.62
C LEU A 37 4.42 -14.16 -6.37
N ASN A 38 3.59 -13.62 -7.26
CA ASN A 38 3.83 -12.37 -8.00
C ASN A 38 3.09 -11.17 -7.39
N TYR A 39 1.97 -11.43 -6.71
CA TYR A 39 1.10 -10.39 -6.15
C TYR A 39 0.73 -10.71 -4.71
N LEU A 40 0.95 -9.74 -3.83
CA LEU A 40 0.42 -9.71 -2.47
C LEU A 40 -0.57 -8.55 -2.40
N LEU A 41 -1.86 -8.86 -2.39
CA LEU A 41 -2.91 -7.86 -2.20
C LEU A 41 -3.20 -7.74 -0.70
N VAL A 42 -2.97 -6.56 -0.15
CA VAL A 42 -3.30 -6.22 1.23
C VAL A 42 -4.63 -5.48 1.21
N GLY A 43 -5.70 -6.22 1.49
CA GLY A 43 -7.03 -5.66 1.62
C GLY A 43 -7.17 -4.84 2.89
N GLU A 44 -7.62 -3.60 2.77
CA GLU A 44 -7.79 -2.69 3.89
C GLU A 44 -9.22 -2.14 4.03
N TYR A 45 -9.45 -1.54 5.20
CA TYR A 45 -10.46 -0.53 5.42
C TYR A 45 -9.73 0.82 5.41
N HIS A 46 -10.06 1.67 4.43
CA HIS A 46 -9.36 2.93 4.23
C HIS A 46 -9.37 3.82 5.48
N GLY A 47 -8.29 4.56 5.67
CA GLY A 47 -8.18 5.58 6.71
C GLY A 47 -7.71 5.07 8.07
N THR A 48 -7.18 3.86 8.15
CA THR A 48 -6.52 3.36 9.37
C THR A 48 -5.02 3.65 9.35
N VAL A 49 -4.39 3.65 10.52
CA VAL A 49 -2.92 3.74 10.64
C VAL A 49 -2.28 2.40 10.32
N GLU A 50 -2.85 1.32 10.86
CA GLU A 50 -2.18 0.04 10.95
C GLU A 50 -2.21 -0.77 9.64
N MET A 51 -3.24 -0.65 8.81
CA MET A 51 -3.34 -1.45 7.58
C MET A 51 -2.33 -1.03 6.49
N PRO A 52 -2.12 0.28 6.22
CA PRO A 52 -1.01 0.72 5.38
C PRO A 52 0.36 0.31 5.96
N GLN A 53 0.50 0.32 7.29
CA GLN A 53 1.74 -0.13 7.95
C GLN A 53 2.01 -1.61 7.69
N VAL A 54 1.00 -2.49 7.73
CA VAL A 54 1.17 -3.92 7.39
C VAL A 54 1.66 -4.09 5.94
N ALA A 55 1.13 -3.31 4.99
CA ALA A 55 1.63 -3.33 3.61
C ALA A 55 3.08 -2.84 3.52
N ALA A 56 3.44 -1.77 4.24
CA ALA A 56 4.81 -1.26 4.32
C ALA A 56 5.79 -2.31 4.89
N ASP A 57 5.38 -3.03 5.94
CA ASP A 57 6.20 -4.05 6.58
C ASP A 57 6.37 -5.30 5.70
N ALA A 58 5.32 -5.71 4.97
CA ALA A 58 5.42 -6.77 3.97
C ALA A 58 6.36 -6.39 2.81
N LEU A 59 6.26 -5.15 2.32
CA LEU A 59 7.17 -4.60 1.31
C LEU A 59 8.62 -4.62 1.80
N CYS A 60 8.85 -4.17 3.04
CA CYS A 60 10.17 -4.12 3.68
C CYS A 60 10.76 -5.52 3.87
N ALA A 61 9.97 -6.49 4.36
CA ALA A 61 10.38 -7.88 4.53
C ALA A 61 10.78 -8.52 3.19
N ALA A 62 10.02 -8.28 2.12
CA ALA A 62 10.35 -8.78 0.79
C ALA A 62 11.64 -8.14 0.22
N ALA A 63 11.80 -6.82 0.38
CA ALA A 63 13.00 -6.10 -0.05
C ALA A 63 14.27 -6.57 0.71
N ASN A 64 14.14 -6.94 1.99
CA ASN A 64 15.24 -7.48 2.78
C ASN A 64 15.67 -8.90 2.38
N LYS A 65 14.86 -9.63 1.61
CA LYS A 65 15.26 -10.87 0.92
C LYS A 65 15.84 -10.61 -0.49
N ASP A 66 16.23 -9.36 -0.77
CA ASP A 66 16.77 -8.88 -2.05
C ASP A 66 15.87 -9.12 -3.27
N ARG A 67 14.60 -9.40 -3.01
CA ARG A 67 13.56 -9.49 -4.04
C ARG A 67 13.23 -8.08 -4.53
N PRO A 68 13.13 -7.84 -5.85
CA PRO A 68 12.67 -6.55 -6.32
C PRO A 68 11.19 -6.42 -5.97
N VAL A 69 10.77 -5.24 -5.55
CA VAL A 69 9.42 -5.00 -5.06
C VAL A 69 8.78 -3.81 -5.75
N VAL A 70 7.47 -3.89 -5.93
CA VAL A 70 6.63 -2.80 -6.42
C VAL A 70 5.58 -2.51 -5.36
N LEU A 71 5.52 -1.27 -4.88
CA LEU A 71 4.42 -0.81 -4.05
C LEU A 71 3.27 -0.35 -4.96
N GLY A 72 2.12 -1.03 -4.88
CA GLY A 72 0.87 -0.58 -5.49
C GLY A 72 0.11 0.34 -4.56
N VAL A 73 -0.16 1.57 -5.00
CA VAL A 73 -0.99 2.55 -4.29
C VAL A 73 -2.25 2.82 -5.12
N GLU A 74 -3.43 2.74 -4.49
CA GLU A 74 -4.74 2.91 -5.15
C GLU A 74 -5.03 4.39 -5.48
N PHE A 75 -4.13 5.01 -6.24
CA PHE A 75 -4.22 6.36 -6.77
C PHE A 75 -4.39 6.34 -8.28
N THR A 76 -4.88 7.45 -8.83
CA THR A 76 -4.99 7.64 -10.27
C THR A 76 -3.62 7.82 -10.92
N PRO A 77 -3.46 7.45 -12.21
CA PRO A 77 -2.20 7.62 -12.96
C PRO A 77 -1.61 9.03 -12.94
N ASP A 78 -2.43 10.07 -12.78
CA ASP A 78 -1.97 11.46 -12.68
C ASP A 78 -1.09 11.74 -11.46
N ASN A 79 -1.08 10.84 -10.47
CA ASN A 79 -0.18 10.91 -9.31
C ASN A 79 1.19 10.26 -9.57
N GLN A 80 1.35 9.50 -10.65
CA GLN A 80 2.54 8.68 -10.89
C GLN A 80 3.82 9.53 -10.93
N ALA A 81 3.80 10.67 -11.61
CA ALA A 81 4.97 11.55 -11.72
C ALA A 81 5.43 12.07 -10.34
N THR A 82 4.50 12.46 -9.46
CA THR A 82 4.83 12.91 -8.10
C THR A 82 5.32 11.78 -7.21
N LEU A 83 4.79 10.56 -7.39
CA LEU A 83 5.25 9.36 -6.66
C LEU A 83 6.68 8.98 -7.07
N ASP A 84 6.96 8.97 -8.38
CA ASP A 84 8.29 8.65 -8.91
C ASP A 84 9.34 9.68 -8.47
N ALA A 85 8.99 10.97 -8.51
CA ALA A 85 9.86 12.04 -8.01
C ALA A 85 10.13 11.91 -6.50
N TYR A 86 9.10 11.60 -5.70
CA TYR A 86 9.27 11.41 -4.27
C TYR A 86 10.12 10.18 -3.94
N LEU A 87 9.95 9.08 -4.66
CA LEU A 87 10.67 7.81 -4.45
C LEU A 87 12.20 7.96 -4.50
N VAL A 88 12.70 8.89 -5.33
CA VAL A 88 14.14 9.16 -5.47
C VAL A 88 14.60 10.42 -4.71
N SER A 89 13.70 11.09 -4.00
CA SER A 89 13.98 12.32 -3.24
C SER A 89 14.71 12.06 -1.91
N ASP A 90 15.09 13.13 -1.22
CA ASP A 90 15.64 13.07 0.15
C ASP A 90 14.57 12.78 1.22
N GLY A 91 13.27 12.85 0.86
CA GLY A 91 12.14 12.67 1.78
C GLY A 91 11.92 13.86 2.72
N GLY A 92 12.63 14.97 2.50
CA GLY A 92 12.54 16.18 3.30
C GLY A 92 11.20 16.90 3.12
N SER A 93 11.02 17.99 3.87
CA SER A 93 9.78 18.77 3.86
C SER A 93 9.39 19.26 2.46
N VAL A 94 10.36 19.71 1.65
CA VAL A 94 10.14 20.15 0.27
C VAL A 94 9.66 19.01 -0.62
N ALA A 95 10.30 17.84 -0.54
CA ALA A 95 9.90 16.67 -1.31
C ALA A 95 8.50 16.17 -0.91
N ARG A 96 8.20 16.16 0.40
CA ARG A 96 6.87 15.81 0.92
C ARG A 96 5.81 16.80 0.44
N ALA A 97 6.09 18.10 0.50
CA ALA A 97 5.17 19.12 -0.01
C ALA A 97 4.89 18.94 -1.50
N ALA A 98 5.91 18.64 -2.30
CA ALA A 98 5.76 18.36 -3.74
C ALA A 98 4.97 17.08 -4.03
N LEU A 99 5.12 16.03 -3.23
CA LEU A 99 4.27 14.84 -3.34
C LEU A 99 2.79 15.19 -3.08
N LEU A 100 2.52 15.98 -2.04
CA LEU A 100 1.17 16.37 -1.62
C LEU A 100 0.46 17.36 -2.56
N THR A 101 1.12 17.82 -3.63
CA THR A 101 0.45 18.54 -4.72
C THR A 101 -0.25 17.60 -5.71
N GLY A 102 -0.01 16.29 -5.64
CA GLY A 102 -0.63 15.30 -6.52
C GLY A 102 -2.17 15.29 -6.41
N PRO A 103 -2.91 14.94 -7.49
CA PRO A 103 -4.38 15.01 -7.51
C PRO A 103 -5.09 14.19 -6.42
N ALA A 104 -4.55 13.03 -6.04
CA ALA A 104 -5.17 12.21 -4.99
C ALA A 104 -5.21 12.97 -3.66
N TRP A 105 -4.15 13.70 -3.32
CA TRP A 105 -4.01 14.41 -2.05
C TRP A 105 -4.91 15.64 -1.90
N GLN A 106 -5.69 16.01 -2.93
CA GLN A 106 -6.62 17.15 -2.88
C GLN A 106 -7.94 16.83 -2.15
N VAL A 107 -8.18 15.57 -1.79
CA VAL A 107 -9.34 15.13 -1.01
C VAL A 107 -8.91 14.60 0.36
N ALA A 108 -9.74 14.83 1.37
CA ALA A 108 -9.48 14.48 2.77
C ALA A 108 -10.08 13.11 3.16
N GLU A 109 -9.97 12.11 2.29
CA GLU A 109 -10.58 10.79 2.53
C GLU A 109 -9.57 9.75 3.06
N GLY A 110 -10.04 8.53 3.34
CA GLY A 110 -9.24 7.48 3.96
C GLY A 110 -8.05 6.96 3.11
N ARG A 111 -8.03 7.25 1.81
CA ARG A 111 -6.95 6.84 0.89
C ARG A 111 -5.76 7.81 0.90
N THR A 112 -5.92 9.03 1.43
CA THR A 112 -4.95 10.12 1.30
C THR A 112 -4.43 10.59 2.66
N THR A 113 -4.17 9.61 3.53
CA THR A 113 -3.85 9.83 4.94
C THR A 113 -2.36 9.79 5.24
N VAL A 114 -1.97 10.24 6.44
CA VAL A 114 -0.57 10.22 6.91
C VAL A 114 0.03 8.81 6.84
N ALA A 115 -0.72 7.77 7.22
CA ALA A 115 -0.26 6.38 7.16
C ALA A 115 0.04 5.90 5.72
N VAL A 116 -0.73 6.35 4.71
CA VAL A 116 -0.43 6.06 3.30
C VAL A 116 0.84 6.81 2.86
N LEU A 117 1.02 8.05 3.29
CA LEU A 117 2.26 8.81 3.07
C LEU A 117 3.47 8.10 3.71
N GLU A 118 3.34 7.57 4.92
CA GLU A 118 4.39 6.82 5.62
C GLU A 118 4.71 5.49 4.92
N MET A 119 3.71 4.79 4.38
CA MET A 119 3.91 3.60 3.54
C MET A 119 4.70 3.94 2.26
N ILE A 120 4.38 5.06 1.60
CA ILE A 120 5.14 5.56 0.44
C ILE A 120 6.58 5.95 0.86
N ASP A 121 6.75 6.56 2.03
CA ASP A 121 8.07 6.91 2.56
C ASP A 121 8.92 5.69 2.90
N MET A 122 8.33 4.59 3.37
CA MET A 122 9.03 3.31 3.54
C MET A 122 9.61 2.83 2.20
N ALA A 123 8.86 2.89 1.10
CA ALA A 123 9.36 2.54 -0.23
C ALA A 123 10.55 3.43 -0.66
N ARG A 124 10.50 4.74 -0.37
CA ARG A 124 11.61 5.68 -0.60
C ARG A 124 12.84 5.34 0.24
N GLN A 125 12.66 5.06 1.52
CA GLN A 125 13.75 4.67 2.42
C GLN A 125 14.45 3.39 1.93
N LEU A 126 13.67 2.37 1.54
CA LEU A 126 14.19 1.14 0.94
C LEU A 126 14.99 1.41 -0.34
N LYS A 127 14.48 2.26 -1.24
CA LYS A 127 15.19 2.68 -2.46
C LYS A 127 16.52 3.37 -2.13
N ARG A 128 16.52 4.29 -1.16
CA ARG A 128 17.73 4.99 -0.68
C ARG A 128 18.76 4.03 -0.07
N ALA A 129 18.31 2.96 0.56
CA ALA A 129 19.17 1.88 1.08
C ALA A 129 19.66 0.90 0.00
N GLY A 130 19.45 1.20 -1.28
CA GLY A 130 19.93 0.40 -2.40
C GLY A 130 19.03 -0.77 -2.79
N LYS A 131 17.83 -0.89 -2.20
CA LYS A 131 16.87 -1.94 -2.58
C LYS A 131 16.21 -1.62 -3.92
N ARG A 132 15.84 -2.67 -4.66
CA ARG A 132 15.16 -2.56 -5.95
C ARG A 132 13.67 -2.32 -5.75
N VAL A 133 13.31 -1.06 -5.55
CA VAL A 133 11.93 -0.62 -5.31
C VAL A 133 11.41 0.26 -6.45
N SER A 134 10.12 0.11 -6.76
CA SER A 134 9.34 1.02 -7.62
C SER A 134 7.94 1.21 -7.02
N ILE A 135 7.21 2.23 -7.47
CA ILE A 135 5.83 2.52 -7.04
C ILE A 135 4.93 2.56 -8.28
N VAL A 136 3.70 2.05 -8.17
CA VAL A 136 2.67 2.21 -9.20
C VAL A 136 1.38 2.77 -8.60
N ALA A 137 0.87 3.84 -9.20
CA ALA A 137 -0.51 4.28 -9.04
C ALA A 137 -1.40 3.43 -9.97
N PHE A 138 -2.28 2.61 -9.41
CA PHE A 138 -2.94 1.55 -10.19
C PHE A 138 -4.44 1.76 -10.45
N ASP A 139 -5.07 2.84 -9.96
CA ASP A 139 -6.50 3.13 -10.18
C ASP A 139 -6.74 3.90 -11.49
N ARG A 140 -6.66 3.20 -12.63
CA ARG A 140 -6.73 3.79 -13.98
C ARG A 140 -8.12 4.28 -14.40
N VAL A 141 -9.18 3.82 -13.75
CA VAL A 141 -10.56 4.20 -14.05
C VAL A 141 -11.19 4.67 -12.74
N PRO A 142 -10.85 5.89 -12.28
CA PRO A 142 -11.43 6.42 -11.06
C PRO A 142 -12.93 6.65 -11.26
N ALA A 143 -13.73 5.85 -10.57
CA ALA A 143 -15.18 6.01 -10.50
C ALA A 143 -15.60 5.99 -9.02
N PRO A 144 -16.60 6.79 -8.62
CA PRO A 144 -17.10 6.78 -7.24
C PRO A 144 -17.76 5.46 -6.85
N ALA A 145 -18.04 4.58 -7.82
CA ALA A 145 -18.60 3.25 -7.61
C ALA A 145 -17.67 2.17 -8.16
N VAL A 146 -17.78 0.97 -7.57
CA VAL A 146 -17.17 -0.25 -8.11
C VAL A 146 -17.83 -0.61 -9.44
N SER A 147 -17.04 -1.03 -10.43
CA SER A 147 -17.54 -1.51 -11.72
C SER A 147 -16.63 -2.59 -12.29
N ARG A 148 -17.15 -3.41 -13.20
CA ARG A 148 -16.37 -4.44 -13.91
C ARG A 148 -15.13 -3.85 -14.58
N GLU A 149 -15.30 -2.69 -15.22
CA GLU A 149 -14.25 -1.98 -15.94
C GLU A 149 -13.16 -1.49 -14.98
N ARG A 150 -13.55 -0.97 -13.80
CA ARG A 150 -12.59 -0.54 -12.78
C ARG A 150 -11.80 -1.72 -12.22
N GLU A 151 -12.43 -2.84 -11.87
CA GLU A 151 -11.71 -4.04 -11.39
C GLU A 151 -10.72 -4.57 -12.42
N ALA A 152 -11.11 -4.62 -13.70
CA ALA A 152 -10.22 -5.02 -14.79
C ALA A 152 -9.05 -4.04 -14.97
N ALA A 153 -9.30 -2.74 -14.84
CA ALA A 153 -8.28 -1.73 -14.95
C ALA A 153 -7.26 -1.76 -13.80
N LEU A 154 -7.72 -2.00 -12.56
CA LEU A 154 -6.87 -2.20 -11.38
C LEU A 154 -5.97 -3.43 -11.60
N ALA A 155 -6.55 -4.57 -11.99
CA ALA A 155 -5.81 -5.80 -12.23
C ALA A 155 -4.75 -5.62 -13.34
N GLN A 156 -5.14 -5.04 -14.48
CA GLN A 156 -4.23 -4.80 -15.59
C GLN A 156 -3.07 -3.88 -15.19
N ALA A 157 -3.32 -2.85 -14.37
CA ALA A 157 -2.27 -1.96 -13.90
C ALA A 157 -1.23 -2.69 -13.04
N LEU A 158 -1.67 -3.61 -12.17
CA LEU A 158 -0.77 -4.46 -11.38
C LEU A 158 0.00 -5.45 -12.25
N MET A 159 -0.64 -6.07 -13.25
CA MET A 159 0.02 -6.96 -14.22
C MET A 159 1.12 -6.23 -14.99
N ASP A 160 0.82 -5.04 -15.51
CA ASP A 160 1.80 -4.22 -16.24
C ASP A 160 2.97 -3.83 -15.34
N ALA A 161 2.70 -3.51 -14.07
CA ALA A 161 3.73 -3.20 -13.08
C ALA A 161 4.64 -4.41 -12.80
N ARG A 162 4.05 -5.60 -12.65
CA ARG A 162 4.80 -6.84 -12.46
C ARG A 162 5.64 -7.20 -13.69
N ALA A 163 5.14 -6.96 -14.90
CA ALA A 163 5.85 -7.21 -16.15
C ALA A 163 7.11 -6.33 -16.29
N ARG A 164 7.08 -5.09 -15.81
CA ARG A 164 8.26 -4.19 -15.79
C ARG A 164 9.34 -4.61 -14.79
N VAL A 165 9.01 -5.51 -13.85
CA VAL A 165 9.94 -5.97 -12.79
C VAL A 165 9.97 -7.50 -12.75
N PRO A 166 10.66 -8.18 -13.71
CA PRO A 166 10.79 -9.63 -13.72
C PRO A 166 11.35 -10.19 -12.40
N GLY A 167 10.72 -11.24 -11.87
CA GLY A 167 11.04 -11.82 -10.56
C GLY A 167 10.59 -10.98 -9.36
N GLY A 168 9.95 -9.84 -9.60
CA GLY A 168 9.47 -8.94 -8.56
C GLY A 168 8.24 -9.45 -7.82
N LEU A 169 7.96 -8.82 -6.68
CA LEU A 169 6.70 -8.93 -5.95
C LEU A 169 5.98 -7.59 -6.01
N VAL A 170 4.72 -7.59 -6.43
CA VAL A 170 3.84 -6.44 -6.27
C VAL A 170 3.14 -6.57 -4.91
N VAL A 171 3.37 -5.62 -4.01
CA VAL A 171 2.62 -5.48 -2.75
C VAL A 171 1.67 -4.32 -2.94
N ALA A 172 0.38 -4.59 -3.06
CA ALA A 172 -0.63 -3.56 -3.35
C ALA A 172 -1.58 -3.38 -2.17
N LEU A 173 -1.72 -2.13 -1.70
CA LEU A 173 -2.74 -1.76 -0.72
C LEU A 173 -4.00 -1.32 -1.48
N THR A 174 -5.14 -1.91 -1.14
CA THR A 174 -6.43 -1.58 -1.75
C THR A 174 -7.59 -1.91 -0.83
N GLY A 175 -8.77 -1.34 -1.06
CA GLY A 175 -9.96 -1.72 -0.31
C GLY A 175 -10.19 -3.24 -0.34
N ALA A 176 -10.56 -3.85 0.78
CA ALA A 176 -10.67 -5.31 0.88
C ALA A 176 -11.61 -5.95 -0.16
N GLY A 177 -12.64 -5.23 -0.62
CA GLY A 177 -13.51 -5.70 -1.70
C GLY A 177 -12.78 -5.86 -3.04
N HIS A 178 -11.83 -4.98 -3.37
CA HIS A 178 -10.98 -5.09 -4.55
C HIS A 178 -9.97 -6.25 -4.40
N ALA A 179 -9.34 -6.34 -3.22
CA ALA A 179 -8.32 -7.35 -2.94
C ALA A 179 -8.86 -8.80 -2.99
N GLY A 180 -10.13 -8.98 -2.62
CA GLY A 180 -10.75 -10.29 -2.50
C GLY A 180 -10.82 -11.09 -3.81
N LYS A 181 -10.91 -12.41 -3.66
CA LYS A 181 -11.11 -13.38 -4.74
C LYS A 181 -12.56 -13.87 -4.83
N THR A 182 -13.51 -13.04 -4.40
CA THR A 182 -14.94 -13.26 -4.55
C THR A 182 -15.55 -12.18 -5.46
N PRO A 183 -16.60 -12.51 -6.23
CA PRO A 183 -17.22 -11.53 -7.10
C PRO A 183 -18.01 -10.51 -6.28
N TRP A 184 -18.19 -9.32 -6.85
CA TRP A 184 -19.11 -8.30 -6.36
C TRP A 184 -20.57 -8.74 -6.56
N SER A 185 -21.02 -9.71 -5.76
CA SER A 185 -22.33 -10.34 -5.88
C SER A 185 -23.50 -9.42 -5.53
N SER A 186 -23.25 -8.32 -4.82
CA SER A 186 -24.24 -7.28 -4.51
C SER A 186 -24.54 -6.36 -5.70
N GLN A 187 -23.77 -6.45 -6.79
CA GLN A 187 -23.96 -5.66 -8.01
C GLN A 187 -24.77 -6.47 -9.04
N ASN A 188 -25.51 -5.78 -9.91
CA ASN A 188 -26.35 -6.41 -10.93
C ASN A 188 -26.03 -5.88 -12.34
N PRO A 189 -25.40 -6.69 -13.22
CA PRO A 189 -24.95 -8.06 -13.01
C PRO A 189 -23.71 -8.15 -12.10
N PRO A 190 -23.46 -9.30 -11.45
CA PRO A 190 -22.24 -9.51 -10.68
C PRO A 190 -21.00 -9.53 -11.58
N PHE A 191 -19.87 -9.06 -11.06
CA PHE A 191 -18.60 -9.02 -11.77
C PHE A 191 -17.44 -9.39 -10.85
N PRO A 192 -16.32 -9.89 -11.39
CA PRO A 192 -15.18 -10.32 -10.58
C PRO A 192 -14.50 -9.13 -9.91
N ALA A 193 -13.98 -9.35 -8.70
CA ALA A 193 -13.07 -8.41 -8.03
C ALA A 193 -11.66 -8.48 -8.64
N THR A 194 -10.85 -7.45 -8.38
CA THR A 194 -9.46 -7.33 -8.85
C THR A 194 -8.65 -8.58 -8.50
N GLY A 195 -8.78 -9.11 -7.28
CA GLY A 195 -8.09 -10.33 -6.86
C GLY A 195 -8.43 -11.57 -7.68
N GLN A 196 -9.64 -11.67 -8.24
CA GLN A 196 -10.05 -12.78 -9.13
C GLN A 196 -9.49 -12.65 -10.55
N LEU A 197 -9.10 -11.45 -10.94
CA LEU A 197 -8.60 -11.16 -12.28
C LEU A 197 -7.08 -11.38 -12.39
N LEU A 198 -6.39 -11.52 -11.24
CA LEU A 198 -4.99 -11.94 -11.19
C LEU A 198 -4.87 -13.48 -11.18
N THR A 199 -3.71 -13.99 -11.58
CA THR A 199 -3.45 -15.44 -11.61
C THR A 199 -3.49 -16.02 -10.20
N ASP A 200 -4.40 -16.96 -9.94
CA ASP A 200 -4.70 -17.47 -8.59
C ASP A 200 -3.47 -18.03 -7.88
N GLY A 201 -2.72 -18.91 -8.54
CA GLY A 201 -1.51 -19.54 -7.98
C GLY A 201 -0.33 -18.60 -7.78
N GLU A 202 -0.42 -17.37 -8.28
CA GLU A 202 0.62 -16.34 -8.14
C GLU A 202 0.18 -15.18 -7.24
N THR A 203 -1.01 -15.26 -6.65
CA THR A 203 -1.64 -14.15 -5.90
C THR A 203 -2.02 -14.60 -4.51
N ILE A 204 -1.55 -13.89 -3.49
CA ILE A 204 -2.08 -13.98 -2.13
C ILE A 204 -2.89 -12.71 -1.87
N ALA A 205 -4.17 -12.88 -1.58
CA ALA A 205 -5.04 -11.83 -1.06
C ALA A 205 -5.18 -11.99 0.45
N LEU A 206 -4.80 -10.96 1.20
CA LEU A 206 -5.01 -10.89 2.64
C LEU A 206 -6.15 -9.92 2.96
N THR A 207 -6.95 -10.28 3.96
CA THR A 207 -7.86 -9.33 4.63
C THR A 207 -7.41 -9.09 6.07
N PHE A 208 -8.14 -8.28 6.81
CA PHE A 208 -7.80 -7.88 8.17
C PHE A 208 -8.73 -8.52 9.21
N ALA A 209 -8.17 -8.79 10.39
CA ALA A 209 -8.95 -9.10 11.59
C ALA A 209 -9.79 -7.90 12.00
N ARG A 210 -10.90 -8.10 12.71
CA ARG A 210 -11.84 -7.00 13.02
C ARG A 210 -11.92 -6.69 14.53
N PRO A 211 -10.83 -6.24 15.18
CA PRO A 211 -10.83 -5.85 16.59
C PRO A 211 -11.61 -4.56 16.90
N GLY A 212 -12.08 -3.85 15.87
CA GLY A 212 -12.69 -2.52 15.99
C GLY A 212 -11.64 -1.43 16.10
N GLY A 213 -12.04 -0.27 16.63
CA GLY A 213 -11.20 0.92 16.74
C GLY A 213 -11.80 2.07 15.95
N GLN A 214 -11.00 2.80 15.18
CA GLN A 214 -11.43 3.94 14.38
C GLN A 214 -10.77 3.97 13.00
N TYR A 215 -11.41 4.65 12.07
CA TYR A 215 -10.87 4.98 10.75
C TYR A 215 -11.19 6.43 10.39
N TRP A 216 -10.38 7.05 9.55
CA TRP A 216 -10.70 8.33 8.96
C TRP A 216 -11.48 8.15 7.66
N GLY A 217 -12.60 8.85 7.51
CA GLY A 217 -13.38 8.80 6.27
C GLY A 217 -14.35 9.95 6.18
N CYS A 218 -15.05 10.04 5.05
CA CYS A 218 -16.11 11.03 4.79
C CYS A 218 -17.51 10.39 4.74
N SER A 219 -17.60 9.14 5.21
CA SER A 219 -18.86 8.41 5.34
C SER A 219 -18.72 7.47 6.54
N ALA A 220 -19.72 7.49 7.41
CA ALA A 220 -19.88 6.55 8.50
C ALA A 220 -20.08 5.11 7.96
N PRO A 221 -19.97 4.06 8.81
CA PRO A 221 -20.07 2.68 8.34
C PRO A 221 -21.40 2.32 7.68
N ASN A 222 -22.47 3.05 8.00
CA ASN A 222 -23.80 2.91 7.42
C ASN A 222 -23.99 3.75 6.13
N GLY A 223 -22.96 4.45 5.66
CA GLY A 223 -23.00 5.33 4.50
C GLY A 223 -23.43 6.77 4.79
N ASP A 224 -23.76 7.12 6.04
CA ASP A 224 -24.11 8.51 6.40
C ASP A 224 -22.92 9.47 6.21
N ARG A 225 -23.17 10.61 5.57
CA ARG A 225 -22.18 11.65 5.26
C ARG A 225 -22.38 12.94 6.05
N SER A 226 -23.40 12.99 6.92
CA SER A 226 -23.81 14.21 7.64
C SER A 226 -22.70 14.85 8.48
N ALA A 227 -21.83 14.04 9.07
CA ALA A 227 -20.70 14.50 9.89
C ALA A 227 -19.46 14.94 9.10
N GLY A 228 -19.48 14.83 7.76
CA GLY A 228 -18.34 15.17 6.90
C GLY A 228 -17.14 14.24 7.10
N CYS A 229 -15.95 14.71 6.74
CA CYS A 229 -14.72 13.94 6.91
C CYS A 229 -14.21 14.00 8.35
N THR A 230 -14.21 12.87 9.06
CA THR A 230 -13.82 12.78 10.47
C THR A 230 -13.32 11.37 10.81
N ALA A 231 -12.89 11.19 12.07
CA ALA A 231 -12.68 9.86 12.63
C ALA A 231 -14.03 9.23 12.96
N TYR A 232 -14.30 8.08 12.37
CA TYR A 232 -15.47 7.26 12.64
C TYR A 232 -15.09 6.01 13.42
N ASP A 233 -16.00 5.56 14.27
CA ASP A 233 -15.83 4.30 14.98
C ASP A 233 -15.98 3.11 14.04
N MET A 234 -15.07 2.16 14.18
CA MET A 234 -15.12 0.85 13.56
C MET A 234 -15.61 -0.17 14.61
N PRO A 235 -16.81 -0.75 14.45
CA PRO A 235 -17.31 -1.74 15.39
C PRO A 235 -16.41 -2.98 15.44
N ALA A 236 -16.11 -3.44 16.65
CA ALA A 236 -15.43 -4.71 16.86
C ALA A 236 -16.33 -5.88 16.44
N ARG A 237 -15.76 -6.87 15.74
CA ARG A 237 -16.44 -8.12 15.36
C ARG A 237 -15.66 -9.37 15.79
N GLU A 238 -14.41 -9.20 16.18
CA GLU A 238 -13.46 -10.25 16.57
C GLU A 238 -12.64 -9.72 17.78
N PRO A 239 -12.11 -10.60 18.65
CA PRO A 239 -11.13 -10.19 19.67
C PRO A 239 -9.85 -9.68 19.02
N VAL A 240 -9.01 -8.94 19.75
CA VAL A 240 -7.69 -8.46 19.26
C VAL A 240 -6.73 -9.66 19.11
N PRO A 241 -6.40 -10.10 17.88
CA PRO A 241 -5.43 -11.17 17.70
C PRO A 241 -4.02 -10.61 17.81
N ALA A 242 -3.04 -11.46 18.12
CA ALA A 242 -1.63 -11.07 18.05
C ALA A 242 -1.25 -10.53 16.66
N ARG A 243 -0.29 -9.59 16.61
CA ARG A 243 0.20 -9.03 15.35
C ARG A 243 0.79 -10.12 14.46
N GLY A 244 0.44 -10.12 13.18
CA GLY A 244 0.99 -11.05 12.21
C GLY A 244 0.01 -11.40 11.09
N ILE A 245 0.41 -12.34 10.25
CA ILE A 245 -0.38 -12.93 9.17
C ILE A 245 -0.62 -14.40 9.49
N VAL A 246 -1.87 -14.84 9.35
CA VAL A 246 -2.26 -16.24 9.38
C VAL A 246 -2.80 -16.61 8.00
N LEU A 247 -2.10 -17.51 7.31
CA LEU A 247 -2.56 -18.09 6.05
C LEU A 247 -3.51 -19.25 6.33
N ASP A 248 -4.80 -18.96 6.25
CA ASP A 248 -5.88 -19.91 6.41
C ASP A 248 -7.12 -19.40 5.65
N ARG A 249 -7.46 -20.12 4.57
CA ARG A 249 -8.58 -19.80 3.67
C ARG A 249 -9.95 -19.95 4.36
N THR A 250 -10.03 -20.63 5.50
CA THR A 250 -11.28 -20.82 6.24
C THR A 250 -11.65 -19.63 7.13
N LEU A 251 -10.71 -18.71 7.39
CA LEU A 251 -10.94 -17.52 8.22
C LEU A 251 -11.75 -16.43 7.50
N ARG A 252 -11.60 -16.33 6.18
CA ARG A 252 -12.41 -15.44 5.35
C ARG A 252 -12.53 -15.92 3.92
N ASP A 253 -13.77 -16.09 3.48
CA ASP A 253 -14.10 -16.38 2.09
C ASP A 253 -13.48 -15.36 1.13
N GLY A 254 -12.82 -15.86 0.09
CA GLY A 254 -12.18 -15.03 -0.94
C GLY A 254 -10.78 -14.52 -0.57
N PHE A 255 -10.17 -14.96 0.53
CA PHE A 255 -8.81 -14.56 0.90
C PHE A 255 -7.96 -15.78 1.25
N GLU A 256 -6.66 -15.68 0.99
CA GLU A 256 -5.67 -16.68 1.40
C GLU A 256 -5.34 -16.60 2.90
N GLY A 257 -5.64 -15.48 3.55
CA GLY A 257 -5.38 -15.32 4.97
C GLY A 257 -5.86 -13.99 5.55
N VAL A 258 -5.61 -13.85 6.85
CA VAL A 258 -5.98 -12.68 7.66
C VAL A 258 -4.73 -12.12 8.31
N PHE A 259 -4.57 -10.80 8.29
CA PHE A 259 -3.56 -10.09 9.08
C PHE A 259 -4.19 -9.38 10.28
N SER A 260 -3.41 -9.25 11.35
CA SER A 260 -3.74 -8.46 12.54
C SER A 260 -2.63 -7.46 12.83
N ALA A 261 -3.05 -6.27 13.28
CA ALA A 261 -2.14 -5.24 13.77
C ALA A 261 -1.67 -5.47 15.22
N GLY A 262 -2.27 -6.41 15.95
CA GLY A 262 -2.00 -6.65 17.37
C GLY A 262 -2.76 -5.73 18.34
N LYS A 263 -3.62 -4.87 17.81
CA LYS A 263 -4.37 -3.84 18.55
C LYS A 263 -5.60 -3.38 17.76
N PRO A 264 -6.58 -2.70 18.39
CA PRO A 264 -7.63 -1.96 17.68
C PRO A 264 -7.03 -0.92 16.71
N TYR A 265 -7.79 -0.62 15.65
CA TYR A 265 -7.37 0.32 14.62
C TYR A 265 -7.47 1.78 15.09
N THR A 266 -6.59 2.63 14.56
CA THR A 266 -6.60 4.07 14.83
C THR A 266 -6.88 4.83 13.54
N ALA A 267 -7.68 5.90 13.62
CA ALA A 267 -7.92 6.77 12.47
C ALA A 267 -6.64 7.51 12.07
N SER A 268 -6.25 7.39 10.80
CA SER A 268 -5.14 8.10 10.19
C SER A 268 -5.66 9.39 9.55
N ARG A 269 -5.25 10.55 10.07
CA ARG A 269 -5.70 11.85 9.55
C ARG A 269 -5.20 12.09 8.11
N PRO A 270 -5.85 12.98 7.34
CA PRO A 270 -5.38 13.36 6.00
C PRO A 270 -3.93 13.85 6.03
N ALA A 271 -3.12 13.43 5.07
CA ALA A 271 -1.74 13.88 4.96
C ALA A 271 -1.64 15.36 4.57
N ARG A 272 -2.68 15.87 3.91
CA ARG A 272 -2.82 17.28 3.55
C ARG A 272 -4.03 17.87 4.27
N THR A 273 -3.81 18.97 4.98
CA THR A 273 -4.91 19.80 5.50
C THR A 273 -5.62 20.47 4.34
N ILE A 274 -6.92 20.23 4.20
CA ILE A 274 -7.77 20.88 3.20
C ILE A 274 -8.67 21.87 3.94
N PRO A 275 -8.70 23.15 3.56
CA PRO A 275 -9.58 24.15 4.17
C PRO A 275 -11.05 23.72 4.06
N GLU A 276 -11.82 23.89 5.15
CA GLU A 276 -13.23 23.46 5.28
C GLU A 276 -14.16 24.01 4.18
N THR A 277 -13.82 25.12 3.54
CA THR A 277 -14.59 25.73 2.44
C THR A 277 -14.60 24.91 1.15
N SER A 278 -13.78 23.87 1.05
CA SER A 278 -13.58 23.05 -0.16
C SER A 278 -14.16 21.65 -0.05
N ALA A 279 -14.78 21.30 1.10
CA ALA A 279 -15.23 19.94 1.43
C ALA A 279 -16.75 19.77 1.32
N ARG A 280 -17.40 20.39 0.32
CA ARG A 280 -18.82 20.19 -0.02
C ARG A 280 -18.97 19.43 -1.32
#